data_AF-A0A9D8B7W3-F1
#
_entry.id   AF-A0A9D8B7W3-F1
#
_cell.length_a   1.000
_cell.length_b   1.000
_cell.length_c   1.000
_cell.angle_alpha   90.00
_cell.angle_beta   90.00
_cell.angle_gamma   90.00
#
_symmetry.space_group_name_H-M   'P 1'
#
loop_
_entity.id
_entity.type
_entity.pdbx_description
1 polymer ?
#
loop_
_entity_poly.entity_id
_entity_poly.type
_entity_poly.pdbx_seq_one_letter_code
_entity_poly.pdbx_strand_id
1 'polypeptide(L)'
;MPLPSPNLDDRTFQDLVREARSMIPRYCPEWTDHNLSDPGITLIELFAWMTDTLLYRMNKVPDKNYIKFMELLGIRLAPPKPAKVDITFRLSAAQPGPVTIPTGTEVATVRTETQEAIIFTTDRDLVIAPPIPSFAFTSPDGIKFEDVIPALKNPDRLVTVFDPVPREGNAFYLGYAENLKSQALTLNFTCRSEGIGIDPTDPPWAWEFWDGENERWGALKLEKDSTGGLNATGQVTLHVPETCVMNEVNGQRACWIRCRATKARPDQRPYTASPRVANIGATCMGGTVPASHAMRTKAEFLGRSNGNPGQKFTLRNPPLLTRQPGETI
;
A
#
# COMPACT_ATOMS: atom_id res chain seq x y z
N MET A 1 21.12 -14.42 -4.17
CA MET A 1 22.34 -14.96 -3.55
C MET A 1 23.51 -14.12 -4.03
N PRO A 2 24.37 -13.58 -3.16
CA PRO A 2 25.61 -12.94 -3.60
C PRO A 2 26.48 -13.99 -4.30
N LEU A 3 27.19 -13.58 -5.36
CA LEU A 3 28.20 -14.42 -5.99
C LEU A 3 29.33 -14.66 -4.96
N PRO A 4 29.80 -15.91 -4.78
CA PRO A 4 30.85 -16.18 -3.82
C PRO A 4 32.14 -15.47 -4.25
N SER A 5 32.73 -14.71 -3.33
CA SER A 5 33.99 -14.02 -3.54
C SER A 5 35.12 -15.05 -3.66
N PRO A 6 35.96 -15.00 -4.70
CA PRO A 6 37.06 -15.94 -4.82
C PRO A 6 38.06 -15.74 -3.69
N ASN A 7 38.48 -16.84 -3.08
CA ASN A 7 39.59 -16.86 -2.13
C ASN A 7 40.90 -16.87 -2.95
N LEU A 8 41.71 -15.82 -2.85
CA LEU A 8 42.93 -15.68 -3.65
C LEU A 8 44.07 -16.55 -3.10
N ASP A 9 44.12 -16.74 -1.78
CA ASP A 9 45.05 -17.61 -1.09
C ASP A 9 44.34 -18.22 0.13
N ASP A 10 44.28 -19.55 0.16
CA ASP A 10 43.54 -20.33 1.16
C ASP A 10 44.43 -20.88 2.28
N ARG A 11 45.73 -20.55 2.29
CA ARG A 11 46.66 -20.95 3.36
C ARG A 11 46.22 -20.38 4.69
N THR A 12 46.11 -21.26 5.68
CA THR A 12 45.86 -20.87 7.06
C THR A 12 47.16 -20.61 7.81
N PHE A 13 47.08 -19.94 8.96
CA PHE A 13 48.17 -19.87 9.94
C PHE A 13 48.91 -21.21 10.13
N GLN A 14 48.17 -22.33 10.27
CA GLN A 14 48.78 -23.64 10.49
C GLN A 14 49.54 -24.16 9.27
N ASP A 15 49.05 -23.86 8.07
CA ASP A 15 49.75 -24.21 6.84
C ASP A 15 51.04 -23.42 6.69
N LEU A 16 51.01 -22.12 7.05
CA LEU A 16 52.18 -21.24 7.05
C LEU A 16 53.25 -21.68 8.06
N VAL A 17 52.85 -22.05 9.28
CA VAL A 17 53.77 -22.59 10.30
C VAL A 17 54.36 -23.93 9.84
N ARG A 18 53.53 -24.82 9.30
CA ARG A 18 53.97 -26.14 8.81
C ARG A 18 54.95 -26.00 7.64
N GLU A 19 54.65 -25.11 6.70
CA GLU A 19 55.50 -24.78 5.56
C GLU A 19 56.87 -24.27 6.04
N ALA A 20 56.89 -23.25 6.92
CA ALA A 20 58.13 -22.70 7.46
C ALA A 20 58.96 -23.74 8.22
N ARG A 21 58.32 -24.59 9.05
CA ARG A 21 59.01 -25.67 9.77
C ARG A 21 59.61 -26.71 8.83
N SER A 22 58.92 -27.05 7.74
CA SER A 22 59.43 -28.00 6.74
C SER A 22 60.69 -27.51 6.01
N MET A 23 60.92 -26.20 6.01
CA MET A 23 62.08 -25.57 5.37
C MET A 23 63.33 -25.55 6.28
N ILE A 24 63.19 -25.75 7.60
CA ILE A 24 64.30 -25.67 8.56
C ILE A 24 65.48 -26.59 8.19
N PRO A 25 65.27 -27.90 7.88
CA PRO A 25 66.40 -28.80 7.60
C PRO A 25 67.22 -28.39 6.36
N ARG A 26 66.63 -27.61 5.46
CA ARG A 26 67.27 -27.14 4.23
C ARG A 26 68.08 -25.87 4.46
N TYR A 27 67.54 -24.91 5.22
CA TYR A 27 68.16 -23.59 5.36
C TYR A 27 68.97 -23.41 6.64
N CYS A 28 68.62 -24.12 7.72
CA CYS A 28 69.27 -24.02 9.03
C CYS A 28 69.47 -25.43 9.62
N PRO A 29 70.29 -26.31 9.00
CA PRO A 29 70.51 -27.68 9.47
C PRO A 29 71.12 -27.75 10.89
N GLU A 30 71.79 -26.70 11.35
CA GLU A 30 72.34 -26.55 12.70
C GLU A 30 71.29 -26.26 13.78
N TRP A 31 70.07 -25.86 13.39
CA TRP A 31 68.99 -25.57 14.33
C TRP A 31 68.22 -26.86 14.66
N THR A 32 68.48 -27.41 15.84
CA THR A 32 67.97 -28.74 16.24
C THR A 32 66.81 -28.71 17.24
N ASP A 33 66.57 -27.60 17.94
CA ASP A 33 65.48 -27.46 18.91
C ASP A 33 64.24 -26.86 18.25
N HIS A 34 63.22 -27.69 18.01
CA HIS A 34 61.95 -27.28 17.38
C HIS A 34 60.76 -27.36 18.33
N ASN A 35 61.01 -27.25 19.64
CA ASN A 35 59.97 -27.22 20.66
C ASN A 35 59.21 -25.87 20.66
N LEU A 36 57.99 -25.84 21.19
CA LEU A 36 57.19 -24.60 21.31
C LEU A 36 57.89 -23.51 22.13
N SER A 37 58.76 -23.89 23.07
CA SER A 37 59.51 -22.95 23.90
C SER A 37 60.72 -22.33 23.19
N ASP A 38 61.05 -22.78 21.98
CA ASP A 38 62.16 -22.24 21.20
C ASP A 38 61.81 -20.83 20.66
N PRO A 39 62.68 -19.81 20.87
CA PRO A 39 62.45 -18.46 20.36
C PRO A 39 62.35 -18.38 18.82
N GLY A 40 63.04 -19.26 18.09
CA GLY A 40 62.95 -19.35 16.63
C GLY A 40 61.60 -19.85 16.17
N ILE A 41 61.03 -20.86 16.84
CA ILE A 41 59.64 -21.31 16.60
C ILE A 41 58.65 -20.18 16.92
N THR A 42 58.85 -19.44 18.01
CA THR A 42 58.02 -18.27 18.35
C THR A 42 58.05 -17.20 17.24
N LEU A 43 59.21 -16.95 16.63
CA LEU A 43 59.33 -16.04 15.50
C LEU A 43 58.62 -16.57 14.24
N ILE A 44 58.72 -17.87 13.95
CA ILE A 44 57.97 -18.50 12.85
C ILE A 44 56.46 -18.29 13.05
N GLU A 45 55.95 -18.55 14.26
CA GLU A 45 54.54 -18.33 14.57
C GLU A 45 54.15 -16.85 14.43
N LEU A 46 54.97 -15.92 14.90
CA LEU A 46 54.71 -14.48 14.74
C LEU A 46 54.62 -14.08 13.26
N PHE A 47 55.58 -14.51 12.43
CA PHE A 47 55.56 -14.20 11.00
C PHE A 47 54.43 -14.91 10.24
N ALA A 48 54.08 -16.13 10.63
CA ALA A 48 52.92 -16.84 10.10
C ALA A 48 51.63 -16.08 10.42
N TRP A 49 51.47 -15.57 11.65
CA TRP A 49 50.32 -14.75 12.04
C TRP A 49 50.24 -13.42 11.28
N MET A 50 51.37 -12.72 11.11
CA MET A 50 51.44 -11.51 10.30
C MET A 50 51.04 -11.78 8.84
N THR A 51 51.51 -12.90 8.28
CA THR A 51 51.22 -13.31 6.91
C THR A 51 49.74 -13.69 6.76
N ASP A 52 49.18 -14.48 7.68
CA ASP A 52 47.76 -14.83 7.72
C ASP A 52 46.87 -13.57 7.74
N THR A 53 47.25 -12.54 8.50
CA THR A 53 46.57 -11.23 8.51
C THR A 53 46.64 -10.51 7.15
N LEU A 54 47.75 -10.62 6.42
CA LEU A 54 47.89 -10.07 5.07
C LEU A 54 47.06 -10.86 4.05
N LEU A 55 47.06 -12.19 4.14
CA LEU A 55 46.23 -13.06 3.28
C LEU A 55 44.75 -12.73 3.48
N TYR A 56 44.30 -12.56 4.72
CA TYR A 56 42.94 -12.11 5.02
C TYR A 56 42.59 -10.79 4.29
N ARG A 57 43.48 -9.79 4.33
CA ARG A 57 43.25 -8.51 3.64
C ARG A 57 43.25 -8.64 2.13
N MET A 58 44.16 -9.45 1.57
CA MET A 58 44.23 -9.75 0.15
C MET A 58 42.92 -10.40 -0.34
N ASN A 59 42.37 -11.33 0.44
CA ASN A 59 41.10 -12.00 0.15
C ASN A 59 39.87 -11.07 0.24
N LYS A 60 40.02 -9.82 0.71
CA LYS A 60 38.98 -8.77 0.62
C LYS A 60 39.09 -7.88 -0.61
N VAL A 61 40.17 -7.97 -1.39
CA VAL A 61 40.37 -7.16 -2.60
C VAL A 61 39.36 -7.49 -3.71
N PRO A 62 39.01 -8.76 -4.00
CA PRO A 62 38.02 -9.07 -5.04
C PRO A 62 36.67 -8.36 -4.83
N ASP A 63 36.15 -8.35 -3.60
CA ASP A 63 34.90 -7.65 -3.26
C ASP A 63 35.00 -6.14 -3.48
N LYS A 64 36.11 -5.55 -3.06
CA LYS A 64 36.35 -4.11 -3.25
C LYS A 64 36.43 -3.75 -4.73
N ASN A 65 37.10 -4.59 -5.53
CA ASN A 65 37.22 -4.40 -6.97
C ASN A 65 35.85 -4.54 -7.65
N TYR A 66 35.05 -5.53 -7.27
CA TYR A 66 33.69 -5.71 -7.78
C TYR A 66 32.84 -4.45 -7.57
N ILE A 67 32.80 -3.92 -6.34
CA ILE A 67 32.08 -2.67 -6.03
C ILE A 67 32.62 -1.52 -6.89
N LYS A 68 33.95 -1.39 -7.03
CA LYS A 68 34.55 -0.31 -7.82
C LYS A 68 34.23 -0.42 -9.31
N PHE A 69 34.21 -1.63 -9.88
CA PHE A 69 33.80 -1.84 -11.25
C PHE A 69 32.32 -1.50 -11.45
N MET A 70 31.46 -1.84 -10.49
CA MET A 70 30.05 -1.40 -10.53
C MET A 70 29.93 0.12 -10.53
N GLU A 71 30.68 0.82 -9.68
CA GLU A 71 30.70 2.29 -9.67
C GLU A 71 31.21 2.88 -10.99
N LEU A 72 32.23 2.28 -11.61
CA LEU A 72 32.78 2.72 -12.91
C LEU A 72 31.79 2.51 -14.06
N LEU A 73 30.97 1.46 -14.01
CA LEU A 73 29.86 1.24 -14.94
C LEU A 73 28.68 2.19 -14.68
N GLY A 74 28.77 3.07 -13.67
CA GLY A 74 27.71 4.00 -13.29
C GLY A 74 26.60 3.37 -12.45
N ILE A 75 26.77 2.13 -12.01
CA ILE A 75 25.82 1.47 -11.11
C ILE A 75 25.97 2.11 -9.72
N ARG A 76 24.86 2.62 -9.18
CA ARG A 76 24.77 3.18 -7.84
C ARG A 76 23.76 2.38 -7.03
N LEU A 77 23.94 2.36 -5.71
CA LEU A 77 22.91 1.84 -4.82
C LEU A 77 21.62 2.61 -5.05
N ALA A 78 20.50 1.88 -5.14
CA ALA A 78 19.19 2.50 -5.22
C ALA A 78 18.95 3.33 -3.95
N PRO A 79 18.37 4.54 -4.08
CA PRO A 79 18.03 5.33 -2.91
C PRO A 79 16.99 4.60 -2.04
N PRO A 80 16.94 4.89 -0.73
CA PRO A 80 15.89 4.36 0.15
C PRO A 80 14.51 4.76 -0.40
N LYS A 81 13.56 3.83 -0.35
CA LYS A 81 12.18 4.05 -0.77
C LYS A 81 11.29 4.15 0.48
N PRO A 82 10.42 5.17 0.58
CA PRO A 82 9.53 5.30 1.72
C PRO A 82 8.48 4.19 1.69
N ALA A 83 8.05 3.76 2.88
CA ALA A 83 6.85 2.95 3.00
C ALA A 83 5.63 3.75 2.53
N LYS A 84 4.67 3.10 1.87
CA LYS A 84 3.43 3.72 1.38
C LYS A 84 2.23 2.98 1.95
N VAL A 85 1.21 3.73 2.34
CA VAL A 85 -0.02 3.20 2.94
C VAL A 85 -1.22 4.03 2.50
N ASP A 86 -2.40 3.43 2.50
CA ASP A 86 -3.66 4.16 2.35
C ASP A 86 -4.22 4.51 3.74
N ILE A 87 -4.45 5.79 3.98
CA ILE A 87 -5.03 6.30 5.24
C ILE A 87 -6.48 6.66 4.99
N THR A 88 -7.37 6.10 5.80
CA THR A 88 -8.79 6.48 5.81
C THR A 88 -9.07 7.45 6.94
N PHE A 89 -9.49 8.67 6.61
CA PHE A 89 -10.01 9.63 7.56
C PHE A 89 -11.52 9.44 7.70
N ARG A 90 -12.01 9.41 8.95
CA ARG A 90 -13.45 9.39 9.24
C ARG A 90 -13.89 10.70 9.84
N LEU A 91 -14.96 11.26 9.29
CA LEU A 91 -15.63 12.43 9.84
C LEU A 91 -16.47 11.99 11.04
N SER A 92 -16.53 12.84 12.07
CA SER A 92 -17.40 12.58 13.24
C SER A 92 -18.89 12.62 12.88
N ALA A 93 -19.25 13.38 11.84
CA ALA A 93 -20.59 13.45 11.27
C ALA A 93 -20.50 13.86 9.80
N ALA A 94 -21.50 13.47 9.00
CA ALA A 94 -21.64 13.92 7.62
C ALA A 94 -21.70 15.46 7.56
N GLN A 95 -21.00 16.05 6.60
CA GLN A 95 -20.89 17.49 6.46
C GLN A 95 -21.78 18.00 5.32
N PRO A 96 -22.36 19.21 5.44
CA PRO A 96 -23.24 19.78 4.41
C PRO A 96 -22.48 20.24 3.16
N GLY A 97 -21.15 20.34 3.23
CA GLY A 97 -20.29 20.78 2.14
C GLY A 97 -18.96 20.03 2.13
N PRO A 98 -18.13 20.26 1.09
CA PRO A 98 -16.86 19.56 0.94
C PRO A 98 -15.86 19.94 2.03
N VAL A 99 -15.23 18.92 2.61
CA VAL A 99 -14.10 19.06 3.54
C VAL A 99 -12.83 18.61 2.83
N THR A 100 -11.79 19.44 2.87
CA THR A 100 -10.50 19.12 2.26
C THR A 100 -9.47 18.82 3.35
N ILE A 101 -8.83 17.66 3.24
CA ILE A 101 -7.62 17.31 3.99
C ILE A 101 -6.43 17.59 3.07
N PRO A 102 -5.61 18.60 3.35
CA PRO A 102 -4.52 19.00 2.44
C PRO A 102 -3.43 17.94 2.32
N THR A 103 -2.76 17.94 1.17
CA THR A 103 -1.46 17.30 0.98
C THR A 103 -0.48 17.80 2.04
N GLY A 104 0.39 16.93 2.54
CA GLY A 104 1.28 17.30 3.62
C GLY A 104 0.67 17.15 5.02
N THR A 105 -0.59 16.72 5.16
CA THR A 105 -1.16 16.36 6.46
C THR A 105 -0.42 15.16 7.03
N GLU A 106 0.12 15.30 8.23
CA GLU A 106 0.88 14.29 8.95
C GLU A 106 -0.03 13.47 9.87
N VAL A 107 0.12 12.15 9.83
CA VAL A 107 -0.57 11.18 10.67
C VAL A 107 0.49 10.29 11.30
N ALA A 108 0.41 10.12 12.61
CA ALA A 108 1.41 9.36 13.36
C ALA A 108 0.80 8.15 14.04
N THR A 109 1.59 7.08 14.18
CA THR A 109 1.24 5.98 15.09
C THR A 109 1.29 6.44 16.55
N VAL A 110 0.62 5.69 17.43
CA VAL A 110 0.71 5.95 18.87
C VAL A 110 2.14 5.68 19.33
N ARG A 111 2.77 6.70 19.92
CA ARG A 111 4.08 6.55 20.58
C ARG A 111 3.92 5.66 21.82
N THR A 112 4.80 4.68 21.98
CA THR A 112 4.90 3.88 23.20
C THR A 112 6.21 4.20 23.93
N GLU A 113 6.43 3.63 25.12
CA GLU A 113 7.70 3.82 25.84
C GLU A 113 8.90 3.22 25.08
N THR A 114 8.67 2.20 24.24
CA THR A 114 9.71 1.46 23.52
C THR A 114 9.77 1.78 22.04
N GLN A 115 8.78 2.49 21.48
CA GLN A 115 8.70 2.79 20.05
C GLN A 115 8.33 4.25 19.82
N GLU A 116 9.15 4.93 19.02
CA GLU A 116 8.86 6.26 18.51
C GLU A 116 7.65 6.24 17.57
N ALA A 117 7.00 7.39 17.44
CA ALA A 117 5.89 7.54 16.52
C ALA A 117 6.39 7.52 15.08
N ILE A 118 5.77 6.69 14.24
CA ILE A 118 6.06 6.60 12.81
C ILE A 118 5.11 7.56 12.10
N ILE A 119 5.66 8.52 11.35
CA ILE A 119 4.90 9.60 10.71
C ILE A 119 4.69 9.28 9.22
N PHE A 120 3.43 9.30 8.81
CA PHE A 120 3.04 9.27 7.41
C PHE A 120 2.48 10.62 6.99
N THR A 121 2.85 11.07 5.81
CA THR A 121 2.38 12.32 5.23
C THR A 121 1.51 12.02 4.03
N THR A 122 0.32 12.62 3.97
CA THR A 122 -0.60 12.51 2.83
C THR A 122 0.05 13.01 1.54
N ASP A 123 -0.03 12.19 0.49
CA ASP A 123 0.67 12.44 -0.77
C ASP A 123 -0.05 13.49 -1.65
N ARG A 124 -1.33 13.78 -1.37
CA ARG A 124 -2.19 14.70 -2.13
C ARG A 124 -3.37 15.18 -1.30
N ASP A 125 -4.09 16.19 -1.81
CA ASP A 125 -5.35 16.64 -1.22
C ASP A 125 -6.41 15.54 -1.30
N LEU A 126 -7.14 15.35 -0.20
CA LEU A 126 -8.32 14.50 -0.12
C LEU A 126 -9.55 15.37 0.08
N VAL A 127 -10.47 15.34 -0.88
CA VAL A 127 -11.74 16.07 -0.82
C VAL A 127 -12.87 15.10 -0.48
N ILE A 128 -13.51 15.33 0.66
CA ILE A 128 -14.65 14.56 1.14
C ILE A 128 -15.90 15.42 0.91
N ALA A 129 -16.70 15.07 -0.10
CA ALA A 129 -17.87 15.85 -0.50
C ALA A 129 -19.18 15.08 -0.25
N PRO A 130 -20.29 15.75 0.08
CA PRO A 130 -21.58 15.09 0.20
C PRO A 130 -22.01 14.51 -1.17
N PRO A 131 -22.39 13.23 -1.25
CA PRO A 131 -22.81 12.60 -2.49
C PRO A 131 -24.29 12.89 -2.77
N ILE A 132 -24.63 13.32 -3.99
CA ILE A 132 -26.02 13.59 -4.37
C ILE A 132 -26.49 12.50 -5.34
N PRO A 133 -27.35 11.56 -4.89
CA PRO A 133 -27.90 10.54 -5.77
C PRO A 133 -28.79 11.21 -6.81
N SER A 134 -28.36 11.18 -8.06
CA SER A 134 -29.03 11.82 -9.19
C SER A 134 -29.85 10.83 -10.00
N PHE A 135 -29.40 9.57 -10.04
CA PHE A 135 -30.03 8.51 -10.81
C PHE A 135 -30.12 7.22 -9.98
N ALA A 136 -31.18 6.46 -10.20
CA ALA A 136 -31.32 5.13 -9.64
C ALA A 136 -32.04 4.24 -10.66
N PHE A 137 -31.43 3.11 -10.99
CA PHE A 137 -31.99 2.16 -11.96
C PHE A 137 -32.02 0.75 -11.39
N THR A 138 -33.03 -0.03 -11.78
CA THR A 138 -32.97 -1.49 -11.70
C THR A 138 -32.78 -2.05 -13.10
N SER A 139 -32.05 -3.16 -13.20
CA SER A 139 -31.82 -3.84 -14.47
C SER A 139 -31.71 -5.35 -14.28
N PRO A 140 -32.40 -6.16 -15.09
CA PRO A 140 -32.30 -7.61 -14.99
C PRO A 140 -31.01 -8.16 -15.63
N ASP A 141 -30.50 -7.49 -16.67
CA ASP A 141 -29.46 -7.98 -17.59
C ASP A 141 -28.35 -6.96 -17.91
N GLY A 142 -28.45 -5.74 -17.38
CA GLY A 142 -27.53 -4.63 -17.70
C GLY A 142 -27.79 -3.97 -19.07
N ILE A 143 -28.88 -4.32 -19.74
CA ILE A 143 -29.27 -3.78 -21.06
C ILE A 143 -30.58 -3.00 -20.93
N LYS A 144 -31.57 -3.56 -20.24
CA LYS A 144 -32.85 -2.88 -19.97
C LYS A 144 -32.80 -2.23 -18.60
N PHE A 145 -33.20 -0.97 -18.53
CA PHE A 145 -33.17 -0.20 -17.29
C PHE A 145 -34.55 0.37 -16.99
N GLU A 146 -34.93 0.31 -15.72
CA GLU A 146 -36.13 0.98 -15.19
C GLU A 146 -35.69 2.11 -14.25
N ASP A 147 -36.23 3.32 -14.46
CA ASP A 147 -36.02 4.46 -13.57
C ASP A 147 -36.86 4.33 -12.31
N VAL A 148 -36.18 4.19 -11.18
CA VAL A 148 -36.82 3.99 -9.87
C VAL A 148 -36.72 5.22 -8.96
N ILE A 149 -36.14 6.33 -9.43
CA ILE A 149 -36.15 7.61 -8.69
C ILE A 149 -37.57 8.07 -8.34
N PRO A 150 -38.58 8.01 -9.24
CA PRO A 150 -39.95 8.40 -8.89
C PRO A 150 -40.56 7.57 -7.76
N ALA A 151 -40.19 6.28 -7.68
CA ALA A 151 -40.64 5.40 -6.61
C ALA A 151 -39.91 5.72 -5.28
N LEU A 152 -38.59 5.92 -5.30
CA LEU A 152 -37.79 6.25 -4.11
C LEU A 152 -38.14 7.60 -3.48
N LYS A 153 -38.70 8.54 -4.27
CA LYS A 153 -39.20 9.83 -3.80
C LYS A 153 -40.61 9.77 -3.21
N ASN A 154 -41.31 8.65 -3.37
CA ASN A 154 -42.67 8.47 -2.86
C ASN A 154 -42.68 7.50 -1.66
N PRO A 155 -42.98 7.96 -0.43
CA PRO A 155 -42.99 7.12 0.76
C PRO A 155 -43.94 5.91 0.71
N ASP A 156 -44.98 5.97 -0.13
CA ASP A 156 -45.97 4.90 -0.28
C ASP A 156 -45.57 3.85 -1.32
N ARG A 157 -44.45 4.05 -2.03
CA ARG A 157 -43.95 3.12 -3.05
C ARG A 157 -42.76 2.34 -2.52
N LEU A 158 -42.58 1.14 -3.09
CA LEU A 158 -41.45 0.26 -2.83
C LEU A 158 -40.80 -0.09 -4.15
N VAL A 159 -39.48 -0.05 -4.17
CA VAL A 159 -38.65 -0.52 -5.28
C VAL A 159 -38.30 -1.98 -5.05
N THR A 160 -38.57 -2.81 -6.03
CA THR A 160 -38.06 -4.18 -6.10
C THR A 160 -36.63 -4.11 -6.65
N VAL A 161 -35.64 -4.38 -5.80
CA VAL A 161 -34.20 -4.15 -6.11
C VAL A 161 -33.71 -5.04 -7.26
N PHE A 162 -34.21 -6.28 -7.32
CA PHE A 162 -33.91 -7.27 -8.36
C PHE A 162 -35.22 -7.73 -9.03
N ASP A 163 -35.15 -8.76 -9.88
CA ASP A 163 -36.37 -9.44 -10.33
C ASP A 163 -37.09 -10.09 -9.14
N PRO A 164 -38.41 -10.34 -9.20
CA PRO A 164 -39.18 -10.93 -8.10
C PRO A 164 -38.53 -12.17 -7.46
N VAL A 165 -37.92 -13.02 -8.29
CA VAL A 165 -36.96 -14.04 -7.87
C VAL A 165 -35.58 -13.62 -8.40
N PRO A 166 -34.64 -13.19 -7.53
CA PRO A 166 -33.36 -12.66 -7.98
C PRO A 166 -32.55 -13.67 -8.78
N ARG A 167 -32.03 -13.23 -9.91
CA ARG A 167 -31.14 -13.99 -10.79
C ARG A 167 -29.77 -13.35 -10.84
N GLU A 168 -28.76 -14.16 -11.14
CA GLU A 168 -27.41 -13.64 -11.38
C GLU A 168 -27.45 -12.55 -12.46
N GLY A 169 -26.82 -11.41 -12.17
CA GLY A 169 -26.76 -10.28 -13.10
C GLY A 169 -27.83 -9.22 -12.87
N ASN A 170 -28.93 -9.54 -12.15
CA ASN A 170 -29.85 -8.51 -11.70
C ASN A 170 -29.09 -7.47 -10.87
N ALA A 171 -29.30 -6.19 -11.15
CA ALA A 171 -28.52 -5.14 -10.50
C ALA A 171 -29.36 -3.88 -10.23
N PHE A 172 -29.06 -3.26 -9.10
CA PHE A 172 -29.56 -1.96 -8.69
C PHE A 172 -28.42 -0.95 -8.75
N TYR A 173 -28.60 0.10 -9.55
CA TYR A 173 -27.62 1.12 -9.87
C TYR A 173 -27.96 2.42 -9.15
N LEU A 174 -26.93 3.08 -8.64
CA LEU A 174 -26.97 4.40 -8.02
C LEU A 174 -25.96 5.29 -8.73
N GLY A 175 -26.45 6.34 -9.37
CA GLY A 175 -25.65 7.28 -10.13
C GLY A 175 -25.54 8.61 -9.41
N TYR A 176 -24.31 9.08 -9.24
CA TYR A 176 -23.98 10.34 -8.58
C TYR A 176 -23.40 11.34 -9.58
N ALA A 177 -23.85 12.59 -9.49
CA ALA A 177 -23.34 13.67 -10.34
C ALA A 177 -21.93 14.10 -9.95
N GLU A 178 -21.55 13.86 -8.69
CA GLU A 178 -20.24 14.15 -8.15
C GLU A 178 -19.26 12.98 -8.37
N ASN A 179 -17.98 13.33 -8.32
CA ASN A 179 -16.91 12.35 -8.32
C ASN A 179 -16.76 11.72 -6.93
N LEU A 180 -16.99 10.41 -6.82
CA LEU A 180 -16.89 9.68 -5.56
C LEU A 180 -15.51 9.07 -5.28
N LYS A 181 -14.50 9.34 -6.12
CA LYS A 181 -13.13 8.82 -5.93
C LYS A 181 -12.65 9.02 -4.51
N SER A 182 -12.02 7.98 -3.96
CA SER A 182 -11.39 8.03 -2.64
C SER A 182 -12.36 8.33 -1.48
N GLN A 183 -13.68 8.21 -1.66
CA GLN A 183 -14.66 8.48 -0.61
C GLN A 183 -15.11 7.19 0.12
N ALA A 184 -15.39 7.32 1.42
CA ALA A 184 -16.11 6.31 2.20
C ALA A 184 -17.61 6.64 2.16
N LEU A 185 -18.31 6.02 1.21
CA LEU A 185 -19.72 6.23 0.91
C LEU A 185 -20.58 5.40 1.86
N THR A 186 -21.50 6.05 2.57
CA THR A 186 -22.51 5.39 3.40
C THR A 186 -23.88 5.54 2.75
N LEU A 187 -24.47 4.41 2.35
CA LEU A 187 -25.82 4.32 1.82
C LEU A 187 -26.78 4.00 2.96
N ASN A 188 -27.76 4.88 3.18
CA ASN A 188 -28.78 4.73 4.20
C ASN A 188 -30.04 4.18 3.53
N PHE A 189 -30.41 2.95 3.87
CA PHE A 189 -31.57 2.26 3.30
C PHE A 189 -32.73 2.21 4.28
N THR A 190 -33.92 2.52 3.78
CA THR A 190 -35.18 2.17 4.44
C THR A 190 -35.77 0.97 3.70
N CYS A 191 -35.72 -0.21 4.31
CA CYS A 191 -36.16 -1.46 3.70
C CYS A 191 -37.38 -2.03 4.40
N ARG A 192 -38.15 -2.84 3.67
CA ARG A 192 -39.11 -3.78 4.26
C ARG A 192 -38.54 -5.21 4.18
N SER A 193 -38.73 -5.98 5.24
CA SER A 193 -38.23 -7.35 5.37
C SER A 193 -39.00 -8.33 4.50
N GLU A 194 -38.79 -8.24 3.18
CA GLU A 194 -39.46 -9.06 2.17
C GLU A 194 -38.49 -9.87 1.31
N GLY A 195 -37.17 -9.62 1.38
CA GLY A 195 -36.16 -10.45 0.73
C GLY A 195 -35.93 -11.74 1.50
N ILE A 196 -36.75 -12.75 1.23
CA ILE A 196 -36.73 -14.02 1.94
C ILE A 196 -35.61 -14.93 1.41
N GLY A 197 -35.10 -15.82 2.26
CA GLY A 197 -34.29 -16.97 1.85
C GLY A 197 -32.82 -16.88 2.24
N ILE A 198 -32.25 -15.68 2.30
CA ILE A 198 -30.80 -15.48 2.54
C ILE A 198 -30.38 -15.59 4.00
N ASP A 199 -29.09 -15.79 4.24
CA ASP A 199 -28.44 -15.45 5.50
C ASP A 199 -28.12 -13.94 5.51
N PRO A 200 -28.66 -13.14 6.44
CA PRO A 200 -28.38 -11.71 6.52
C PRO A 200 -26.90 -11.35 6.69
N THR A 201 -26.07 -12.28 7.19
CA THR A 201 -24.63 -12.06 7.39
C THR A 201 -23.77 -12.45 6.18
N ASP A 202 -24.34 -13.19 5.23
CA ASP A 202 -23.68 -13.62 4.00
C ASP A 202 -24.64 -13.57 2.79
N PRO A 203 -25.12 -12.37 2.41
CA PRO A 203 -26.05 -12.22 1.29
C PRO A 203 -25.36 -12.41 -0.08
N PRO A 204 -26.04 -13.02 -1.08
CA PRO A 204 -25.48 -13.33 -2.39
C PRO A 204 -25.53 -12.12 -3.35
N TRP A 205 -24.80 -11.06 -3.00
CA TRP A 205 -24.62 -9.90 -3.86
C TRP A 205 -23.16 -9.45 -3.90
N ALA A 206 -22.85 -8.59 -4.87
CA ALA A 206 -21.59 -7.86 -4.96
C ALA A 206 -21.87 -6.36 -5.15
N TRP A 207 -21.25 -5.52 -4.32
CA TRP A 207 -21.17 -4.08 -4.59
C TRP A 207 -20.03 -3.82 -5.57
N GLU A 208 -20.33 -3.05 -6.60
CA GLU A 208 -19.41 -2.78 -7.70
C GLU A 208 -19.43 -1.30 -8.06
N PHE A 209 -18.33 -0.83 -8.63
CA PHE A 209 -18.17 0.51 -9.20
C PHE A 209 -17.62 0.42 -10.61
N TRP A 210 -17.77 1.49 -11.39
CA TRP A 210 -17.10 1.58 -12.68
C TRP A 210 -15.63 1.98 -12.51
N ASP A 211 -14.73 1.03 -12.79
CA ASP A 211 -13.29 1.20 -12.74
C ASP A 211 -12.77 1.76 -14.05
N GLY A 212 -12.28 3.01 -14.02
CA GLY A 212 -11.77 3.71 -15.19
C GLY A 212 -10.39 3.26 -15.64
N GLU A 213 -9.62 2.57 -14.80
CA GLU A 213 -8.29 2.06 -15.19
C GLU A 213 -8.41 0.80 -16.04
N ASN A 214 -9.35 -0.08 -15.67
CA ASN A 214 -9.59 -1.36 -16.35
C ASN A 214 -10.84 -1.36 -17.25
N GLU A 215 -11.54 -0.22 -17.36
CA GLU A 215 -12.78 -0.02 -18.13
C GLU A 215 -13.83 -1.11 -17.88
N ARG A 216 -14.06 -1.46 -16.61
CA ARG A 216 -14.98 -2.54 -16.22
C ARG A 216 -15.63 -2.27 -14.88
N TRP A 217 -16.64 -3.07 -14.54
CA TRP A 217 -17.16 -3.11 -13.18
C TRP A 217 -16.16 -3.81 -12.25
N GLY A 218 -15.65 -3.08 -11.27
CA GLY A 218 -14.75 -3.56 -10.23
C GLY A 218 -15.48 -3.76 -8.90
N ALA A 219 -14.99 -4.66 -8.05
CA ALA A 219 -15.58 -4.91 -6.74
C ALA A 219 -15.28 -3.74 -5.77
N LEU A 220 -16.29 -3.32 -5.00
CA LEU A 220 -16.13 -2.37 -3.91
C LEU A 220 -15.76 -3.07 -2.62
N LYS A 221 -14.88 -2.45 -1.84
CA LYS A 221 -14.59 -2.90 -0.48
C LYS A 221 -15.76 -2.52 0.43
N LEU A 222 -16.49 -3.54 0.90
CA LEU A 222 -17.50 -3.40 1.93
C LEU A 222 -16.84 -3.22 3.30
N GLU A 223 -17.12 -2.11 3.97
CA GLU A 223 -16.72 -1.89 5.36
C GLU A 223 -17.73 -2.52 6.32
N LYS A 224 -19.02 -2.27 6.07
CA LYS A 224 -20.12 -2.71 6.93
C LYS A 224 -21.42 -2.76 6.16
N ASP A 225 -22.22 -3.80 6.41
CA ASP A 225 -23.64 -3.86 6.06
C ASP A 225 -24.45 -4.13 7.34
N SER A 226 -25.39 -3.24 7.67
CA SER A 226 -26.35 -3.45 8.76
C SER A 226 -27.78 -3.68 8.25
N THR A 227 -27.97 -3.78 6.94
CA THR A 227 -29.27 -4.02 6.29
C THR A 227 -29.61 -5.50 6.19
N GLY A 228 -28.64 -6.39 6.41
CA GLY A 228 -28.85 -7.83 6.32
C GLY A 228 -29.17 -8.27 4.90
N GLY A 229 -28.45 -7.74 3.91
CA GLY A 229 -28.78 -7.94 2.50
C GLY A 229 -30.03 -7.19 2.05
N LEU A 230 -30.15 -5.92 2.42
CA LEU A 230 -31.24 -5.00 2.07
C LEU A 230 -32.62 -5.42 2.61
N ASN A 231 -32.67 -6.13 3.72
CA ASN A 231 -33.89 -6.65 4.35
C ASN A 231 -34.34 -5.89 5.60
N ALA A 232 -33.47 -5.08 6.18
CA ALA A 232 -33.76 -4.23 7.31
C ALA A 232 -33.28 -2.81 7.01
N THR A 233 -33.99 -1.82 7.57
CA THR A 233 -33.52 -0.44 7.57
C THR A 233 -32.15 -0.37 8.24
N GLY A 234 -31.18 0.23 7.56
CA GLY A 234 -29.79 0.18 7.97
C GLY A 234 -28.86 0.89 7.00
N GLN A 235 -27.57 0.64 7.16
CA GLN A 235 -26.52 1.31 6.41
C GLN A 235 -25.60 0.30 5.73
N VAL A 236 -25.16 0.66 4.53
CA VAL A 236 -24.05 -0.01 3.83
C VAL A 236 -22.93 1.00 3.65
N THR A 237 -21.74 0.73 4.18
CA THR A 237 -20.56 1.57 4.04
C THR A 237 -19.57 0.92 3.07
N LEU A 238 -19.19 1.66 2.03
CA LEU A 238 -18.34 1.22 0.92
C LEU A 238 -17.15 2.17 0.77
N HIS A 239 -15.97 1.63 0.49
CA HIS A 239 -14.82 2.44 0.08
C HIS A 239 -14.74 2.49 -1.43
N VAL A 240 -14.89 3.69 -1.99
CA VAL A 240 -14.80 3.92 -3.44
C VAL A 240 -13.33 4.16 -3.82
N PRO A 241 -12.75 3.34 -4.70
CA PRO A 241 -11.37 3.49 -5.12
C PRO A 241 -11.11 4.79 -5.89
N GLU A 242 -9.85 5.21 -5.93
CA GLU A 242 -9.39 6.35 -6.74
C GLU A 242 -9.69 6.17 -8.24
N THR A 243 -9.84 4.93 -8.69
CA THR A 243 -10.10 4.63 -10.08
C THR A 243 -11.58 4.77 -10.47
N CYS A 244 -12.53 5.12 -9.56
CA CYS A 244 -13.92 5.40 -10.02
C CYS A 244 -13.88 6.56 -11.00
N VAL A 245 -14.48 6.38 -12.17
CA VAL A 245 -14.70 7.48 -13.10
C VAL A 245 -16.17 7.58 -13.46
N MET A 246 -16.54 8.74 -13.99
CA MET A 246 -17.84 8.94 -14.61
C MET A 246 -17.97 8.02 -15.82
N ASN A 247 -19.08 7.29 -15.90
CA ASN A 247 -19.42 6.44 -17.03
C ASN A 247 -20.87 6.67 -17.47
N GLU A 248 -21.19 6.27 -18.69
CA GLU A 248 -22.54 6.31 -19.22
C GLU A 248 -23.27 4.99 -18.95
N VAL A 249 -24.42 5.07 -18.29
CA VAL A 249 -25.35 3.95 -18.11
C VAL A 249 -26.75 4.46 -18.45
N ASN A 250 -27.45 3.77 -19.36
CA ASN A 250 -28.79 4.15 -19.81
C ASN A 250 -28.89 5.62 -20.29
N GLY A 251 -27.86 6.10 -21.01
CA GLY A 251 -27.78 7.47 -21.50
C GLY A 251 -27.52 8.54 -20.43
N GLN A 252 -27.23 8.14 -19.19
CA GLN A 252 -26.92 9.06 -18.09
C GLN A 252 -25.45 8.93 -17.68
N ARG A 253 -24.75 10.07 -17.60
CA ARG A 253 -23.34 10.13 -17.21
C ARG A 253 -23.21 10.44 -15.71
N ALA A 254 -22.65 9.52 -14.94
CA ALA A 254 -22.50 9.61 -13.48
C ALA A 254 -21.35 8.71 -12.98
N CYS A 255 -20.86 8.88 -11.73
CA CYS A 255 -20.06 7.83 -11.06
C CYS A 255 -21.08 6.85 -10.50
N TRP A 256 -20.98 5.61 -10.96
CA TRP A 256 -21.97 4.58 -10.69
C TRP A 256 -21.48 3.61 -9.64
N ILE A 257 -22.34 3.37 -8.66
CA ILE A 257 -22.23 2.29 -7.70
C ILE A 257 -23.40 1.34 -7.96
N ARG A 258 -23.17 0.03 -8.04
CA ARG A 258 -24.26 -0.93 -8.21
C ARG A 258 -24.17 -2.08 -7.22
N CYS A 259 -25.32 -2.56 -6.77
CA CYS A 259 -25.45 -3.84 -6.09
C CYS A 259 -25.96 -4.86 -7.10
N ARG A 260 -25.18 -5.92 -7.34
CA ARG A 260 -25.50 -6.97 -8.31
C ARG A 260 -25.75 -8.28 -7.58
N ALA A 261 -26.86 -8.94 -7.87
CA ALA A 261 -27.12 -10.30 -7.41
C ALA A 261 -26.12 -11.26 -8.05
N THR A 262 -25.48 -12.09 -7.22
CA THR A 262 -24.54 -13.11 -7.66
C THR A 262 -25.16 -14.49 -7.58
N LYS A 263 -24.61 -15.44 -8.34
CA LYS A 263 -24.93 -16.85 -8.12
C LYS A 263 -24.50 -17.24 -6.70
N ALA A 264 -25.42 -17.75 -5.90
CA ALA A 264 -25.13 -18.22 -4.56
C ALA A 264 -24.09 -19.35 -4.59
N ARG A 265 -23.13 -19.32 -3.67
CA ARG A 265 -22.18 -20.41 -3.45
C ARG A 265 -22.91 -21.64 -2.87
N PRO A 266 -22.34 -22.86 -2.96
CA PRO A 266 -23.00 -24.07 -2.44
C PRO A 266 -23.40 -24.02 -0.96
N ASP A 267 -22.66 -23.26 -0.16
CA ASP A 267 -22.86 -23.04 1.28
C ASP A 267 -23.69 -21.78 1.62
N GLN A 268 -24.04 -20.98 0.60
CA GLN A 268 -24.73 -19.70 0.75
C GLN A 268 -26.21 -19.85 0.38
N ARG A 269 -27.10 -19.22 1.15
CA ARG A 269 -28.53 -19.25 0.84
C ARG A 269 -28.89 -18.20 -0.22
N PRO A 270 -29.60 -18.57 -1.30
CA PRO A 270 -30.05 -17.62 -2.31
C PRO A 270 -31.26 -16.81 -1.83
N TYR A 271 -31.50 -15.67 -2.47
CA TYR A 271 -32.80 -14.99 -2.35
C TYR A 271 -33.90 -15.84 -2.99
N THR A 272 -35.01 -16.02 -2.28
CA THR A 272 -36.25 -16.58 -2.83
C THR A 272 -37.26 -15.49 -3.20
N ALA A 273 -37.08 -14.28 -2.67
CA ALA A 273 -37.80 -13.06 -3.06
C ALA A 273 -36.85 -11.86 -3.07
N SER A 274 -37.09 -10.88 -3.95
CA SER A 274 -36.27 -9.66 -3.98
C SER A 274 -36.49 -8.79 -2.74
N PRO A 275 -35.43 -8.17 -2.19
CA PRO A 275 -35.58 -7.12 -1.19
C PRO A 275 -36.36 -5.93 -1.76
N ARG A 276 -37.02 -5.19 -0.85
CA ARG A 276 -37.91 -4.07 -1.15
C ARG A 276 -37.43 -2.82 -0.42
N VAL A 277 -37.06 -1.80 -1.19
CA VAL A 277 -36.50 -0.54 -0.67
C VAL A 277 -37.54 0.57 -0.83
N ALA A 278 -37.87 1.24 0.26
CA ALA A 278 -38.78 2.40 0.26
C ALA A 278 -38.03 3.69 -0.07
N ASN A 279 -36.83 3.85 0.50
CA ASN A 279 -36.02 5.05 0.32
C ASN A 279 -34.54 4.73 0.43
N ILE A 280 -33.73 5.55 -0.22
CA ILE A 280 -32.28 5.53 -0.10
C ILE A 280 -31.75 6.96 0.06
N GLY A 281 -30.86 7.15 1.03
CA GLY A 281 -30.02 8.33 1.17
C GLY A 281 -28.56 7.97 1.01
N ALA A 282 -27.72 8.94 0.67
CA ALA A 282 -26.28 8.76 0.61
C ALA A 282 -25.60 9.86 1.42
N THR A 283 -24.61 9.48 2.22
CA THR A 283 -23.75 10.40 2.96
C THR A 283 -22.31 9.97 2.78
N CYS A 284 -21.38 10.92 2.92
CA CYS A 284 -19.96 10.60 2.97
C CYS A 284 -19.46 10.74 4.41
N MET A 285 -18.90 9.64 4.94
CA MET A 285 -18.41 9.59 6.32
C MET A 285 -16.88 9.64 6.40
N GLY A 286 -16.20 9.80 5.27
CA GLY A 286 -14.75 9.79 5.25
C GLY A 286 -14.15 9.70 3.86
N GLY A 287 -12.84 9.55 3.79
CA GLY A 287 -12.14 9.31 2.55
C GLY A 287 -10.78 8.66 2.78
N THR A 288 -10.27 8.01 1.73
CA THR A 288 -9.02 7.26 1.74
C THR A 288 -8.02 7.93 0.81
N VAL A 289 -6.83 8.24 1.32
CA VAL A 289 -5.76 8.92 0.57
C VAL A 289 -4.44 8.19 0.76
N PRO A 290 -3.62 8.05 -0.30
CA PRO A 290 -2.27 7.52 -0.15
C PRO A 290 -1.41 8.46 0.70
N ALA A 291 -0.54 7.85 1.50
CA ALA A 291 0.42 8.53 2.34
C ALA A 291 1.77 7.80 2.32
N SER A 292 2.84 8.57 2.38
CA SER A 292 4.22 8.07 2.40
C SER A 292 4.85 8.30 3.77
N HIS A 293 5.68 7.36 4.25
CA HIS A 293 6.50 7.54 5.44
C HIS A 293 7.56 8.61 5.16
N ALA A 294 7.22 9.85 5.51
CA ALA A 294 7.95 11.06 5.19
C ALA A 294 7.46 12.18 6.10
N MET A 295 8.30 13.22 6.25
CA MET A 295 7.97 14.46 6.94
C MET A 295 8.36 15.64 6.04
N ARG A 296 7.57 16.72 6.06
CA ARG A 296 7.86 17.90 5.24
C ARG A 296 8.58 18.96 6.07
N THR A 297 9.88 19.11 5.87
CA THR A 297 10.66 20.19 6.48
C THR A 297 10.61 21.45 5.62
N LYS A 298 10.24 22.59 6.21
CA LYS A 298 10.29 23.91 5.56
C LYS A 298 11.42 24.76 6.16
N ALA A 299 12.05 25.58 5.33
CA ALA A 299 13.08 26.54 5.74
C ALA A 299 14.20 25.93 6.60
N GLU A 300 14.70 24.76 6.19
CA GLU A 300 15.79 24.11 6.90
C GLU A 300 17.07 24.94 6.80
N PHE A 301 17.70 25.23 7.94
CA PHE A 301 18.96 25.97 7.96
C PHE A 301 20.13 25.06 7.54
N LEU A 302 20.63 25.28 6.32
CA LEU A 302 21.72 24.50 5.71
C LEU A 302 23.13 24.99 6.07
N GLY A 303 23.24 26.24 6.53
CA GLY A 303 24.51 26.92 6.79
C GLY A 303 24.55 28.33 6.20
N ARG A 304 25.71 28.99 6.27
CA ARG A 304 25.94 30.30 5.63
C ARG A 304 26.93 30.14 4.49
N SER A 305 26.62 30.73 3.34
CA SER A 305 27.53 30.73 2.20
C SER A 305 28.68 31.71 2.41
N ASN A 306 29.87 31.35 1.89
CA ASN A 306 31.02 32.25 1.80
C ASN A 306 31.24 32.82 0.38
N GLY A 307 30.27 32.66 -0.54
CA GLY A 307 30.34 33.17 -1.92
C GLY A 307 31.20 32.38 -2.92
N ASN A 308 31.98 31.38 -2.48
CA ASN A 308 32.80 30.57 -3.39
C ASN A 308 31.99 29.53 -4.19
N PRO A 309 32.34 29.23 -5.46
CA PRO A 309 31.68 28.18 -6.22
C PRO A 309 31.93 26.78 -5.62
N GLY A 310 30.96 25.87 -5.80
CA GLY A 310 31.09 24.47 -5.40
C GLY A 310 30.95 24.19 -3.89
N GLN A 311 30.44 25.16 -3.11
CA GLN A 311 30.10 24.95 -1.71
C GLN A 311 29.10 23.79 -1.56
N LYS A 312 29.30 22.99 -0.51
CA LYS A 312 28.43 21.87 -0.15
C LYS A 312 27.82 22.17 1.20
N PHE A 313 26.53 21.97 1.31
CA PHE A 313 25.79 22.05 2.58
C PHE A 313 25.22 20.69 2.91
N THR A 314 25.09 20.41 4.21
CA THR A 314 24.57 19.15 4.71
C THR A 314 23.18 19.37 5.26
N LEU A 315 22.23 18.57 4.78
CA LEU A 315 20.88 18.52 5.33
C LEU A 315 20.91 17.86 6.71
N ARG A 316 20.16 18.42 7.64
CA ARG A 316 19.87 17.88 8.97
C ARG A 316 18.94 16.66 8.90
N ASN A 317 18.07 16.59 7.89
CA ASN A 317 17.07 15.53 7.75
C ASN A 317 17.27 14.66 6.48
N PRO A 318 18.39 13.93 6.33
CA PRO A 318 18.52 12.92 5.28
C PRO A 318 17.79 11.61 5.65
N PRO A 319 17.40 10.78 4.68
CA PRO A 319 17.50 10.97 3.23
C PRO A 319 16.32 11.77 2.64
N LEU A 320 16.56 12.48 1.54
CA LEU A 320 15.49 13.16 0.79
C LEU A 320 14.80 12.19 -0.17
N LEU A 321 13.48 12.31 -0.24
CA LEU A 321 12.69 11.68 -1.29
C LEU A 321 12.87 12.41 -2.62
N THR A 322 12.49 11.75 -3.71
CA THR A 322 12.40 12.39 -5.02
C THR A 322 11.46 13.60 -4.92
N ARG A 323 11.98 14.77 -5.25
CA ARG A 323 11.23 16.03 -5.20
C ARG A 323 9.99 15.97 -6.10
N GLN A 324 8.88 16.42 -5.56
CA GLN A 324 7.66 16.68 -6.33
C GLN A 324 7.72 18.07 -6.99
N PRO A 325 6.89 18.34 -8.01
CA PRO A 325 6.77 19.67 -8.59
C PRO A 325 6.51 20.74 -7.53
N GLY A 326 7.31 21.81 -7.53
CA GLY A 326 7.21 22.90 -6.56
C GLY A 326 8.07 22.75 -5.31
N GLU A 327 8.72 21.60 -5.09
CA GLU A 327 9.65 21.41 -3.97
C GLU A 327 11.06 21.90 -4.32
N THR A 328 11.66 22.67 -3.40
CA THR A 328 13.00 23.24 -3.53
C THR A 328 13.90 22.82 -2.37
N ILE A 329 15.21 22.78 -2.62
CA ILE A 329 16.27 22.67 -1.60
C ILE A 329 16.95 24.03 -1.52
#